data_AF-A0A7S0WCD9-F1
#
_entry.id   AF-A0A7S0WCD9-F1
#
_cell.length_a   1.000
_cell.length_b   1.000
_cell.length_c   1.000
_cell.angle_alpha   90.00
_cell.angle_beta   90.00
_cell.angle_gamma   90.00
#
_symmetry.space_group_name_H-M   'P 1'
#
loop_
_entity.id
_entity.type
_entity.pdbx_description
1 polymer ?
#
loop_
_entity_poly.entity_id
_entity_poly.type
_entity_poly.pdbx_seq_one_letter_code
_entity_poly.pdbx_strand_id
1 'polypeptide(L)'
;VVSTALPESKNPEQVSVTVKAFMTAEMPHELIELLEKIVLQNSAFSNNPNLQNLLILTAIKADPSRVMDYVNRLDAFNGPEVGEIAAGNELYEEAFAIFKKFD
;
A
#
# COMPACT_ATOMS: atom_id res chain seq x y z
N VAL A 1 -6.51 19.79 17.83
CA VAL A 1 -7.11 18.56 18.38
C VAL A 1 -7.33 17.58 17.24
N VAL A 2 -6.34 16.74 16.93
CA VAL A 2 -6.47 15.69 15.89
C VAL A 2 -6.14 14.35 16.54
N SER A 3 -6.96 14.02 17.54
CA SER A 3 -7.06 12.67 18.09
C SER A 3 -8.45 12.19 17.75
N THR A 4 -8.65 11.75 16.51
CA THR A 4 -9.73 10.83 16.23
C THR A 4 -9.06 9.47 16.18
N ALA A 5 -9.29 8.74 17.27
CA ALA A 5 -8.93 7.36 17.44
C ALA A 5 -9.17 6.60 16.14
N LEU A 6 -8.08 6.08 15.57
CA LEU A 6 -8.19 4.92 14.71
C LEU A 6 -8.88 3.85 15.55
N PRO A 7 -10.12 3.44 15.25
CA PRO A 7 -10.60 2.21 15.83
C PRO A 7 -9.59 1.16 15.43
N GLU A 8 -9.11 0.36 16.39
CA GLU A 8 -8.36 -0.88 16.17
C GLU A 8 -9.25 -1.88 15.43
N SER A 9 -9.76 -1.48 14.27
CA SER A 9 -10.83 -2.15 13.59
C SER A 9 -10.18 -3.28 12.84
N LYS A 10 -10.23 -4.46 13.47
CA LYS A 10 -9.90 -5.76 12.90
C LYS A 10 -10.80 -6.12 11.70
N ASN A 11 -11.62 -5.19 11.22
CA ASN A 11 -12.65 -5.44 10.24
C ASN A 11 -12.23 -4.90 8.86
N PRO A 12 -11.95 -5.79 7.87
CA PRO A 12 -11.48 -5.40 6.53
C PRO A 12 -12.40 -4.41 5.81
N GLU A 13 -13.71 -4.44 6.11
CA GLU A 13 -14.67 -3.52 5.52
C GLU A 13 -14.44 -2.06 5.96
N GLN A 14 -14.14 -1.82 7.24
CA GLN A 14 -13.88 -0.46 7.71
C GLN A 14 -12.60 0.11 7.11
N VAL A 15 -11.55 -0.70 7.01
CA VAL A 15 -10.30 -0.30 6.33
C VAL A 15 -10.58 0.12 4.89
N SER A 16 -11.40 -0.67 4.18
CA SER A 16 -11.77 -0.39 2.79
C SER A 16 -12.60 0.91 2.63
N VAL A 17 -13.52 1.18 3.56
CA VAL A 17 -14.31 2.43 3.57
C VAL A 17 -13.42 3.64 3.83
N THR A 18 -12.53 3.54 4.83
CA THR A 18 -11.60 4.61 5.17
C THR A 18 -10.65 4.89 4.00
N VAL A 19 -10.14 3.85 3.34
CA VAL A 19 -9.34 3.99 2.11
C VAL A 19 -10.06 4.82 1.05
N LYS A 20 -11.31 4.44 0.75
CA LYS A 20 -12.11 5.15 -0.26
C LYS A 20 -12.35 6.61 0.13
N ALA A 21 -12.55 6.89 1.42
CA ALA A 21 -12.70 8.24 1.91
C ALA A 21 -11.44 9.08 1.68
N PHE A 22 -10.26 8.54 1.99
CA PHE A 22 -8.98 9.23 1.75
C PHE A 22 -8.68 9.43 0.26
N MET A 23 -9.00 8.44 -0.59
CA MET A 23 -8.89 8.59 -2.05
C MET A 23 -9.80 9.70 -2.58
N THR A 24 -11.04 9.77 -2.08
CA THR A 24 -12.01 10.80 -2.48
C THR A 24 -11.63 12.18 -1.95
N ALA A 25 -10.98 12.23 -0.79
CA ALA A 25 -10.49 13.45 -0.18
C ALA A 25 -9.15 13.93 -0.73
N GLU A 26 -8.58 13.25 -1.74
CA GLU A 26 -7.29 13.58 -2.35
C GLU A 26 -6.14 13.65 -1.33
N MET A 27 -6.19 12.81 -0.29
CA MET A 27 -5.21 12.75 0.80
C MET A 27 -4.41 11.44 0.75
N PRO A 28 -3.50 11.27 -0.23
CA PRO A 28 -2.74 10.03 -0.39
C PRO A 28 -1.68 9.84 0.70
N HIS A 29 -1.16 10.91 1.29
CA HIS A 29 -0.14 10.81 2.35
C HIS A 29 -0.70 10.21 3.64
N GLU A 30 -1.88 10.67 4.08
CA GLU A 30 -2.56 10.09 5.25
C GLU A 30 -3.01 8.64 4.99
N LEU A 31 -3.40 8.33 3.76
CA LEU A 31 -3.71 6.96 3.35
C LEU A 31 -2.49 6.04 3.51
N ILE A 32 -1.31 6.49 3.08
CA ILE A 32 -0.06 5.72 3.22
C ILE A 32 0.23 5.46 4.69
N GLU A 33 0.21 6.48 5.55
CA GLU A 33 0.50 6.30 6.98
C GLU A 33 -0.47 5.33 7.67
N LEU A 34 -1.76 5.39 7.28
CA LEU A 34 -2.77 4.46 7.75
C LEU A 34 -2.46 3.03 7.29
N LEU A 35 -2.24 2.86 5.99
CA LEU A 35 -1.98 1.55 5.39
C LEU A 35 -0.67 0.96 5.91
N GLU A 36 0.36 1.76 6.13
CA GLU A 36 1.60 1.32 6.77
C GLU A 36 1.33 0.77 8.16
N LYS A 37 0.58 1.48 9.02
CA LYS A 37 0.24 0.97 10.35
C LYS A 37 -0.55 -0.34 10.27
N ILE A 38 -1.52 -0.43 9.37
CA ILE A 38 -2.36 -1.62 9.24
C ILE A 38 -1.58 -2.80 8.66
N VAL A 39 -0.86 -2.61 7.55
CA VAL A 39 -0.15 -3.68 6.84
C VAL A 39 1.13 -4.08 7.57
N LEU A 40 1.86 -3.14 8.20
CA LEU A 40 3.14 -3.43 8.88
C LEU A 40 2.96 -3.84 10.34
N GLN A 41 1.97 -3.30 11.06
CA GLN A 41 1.78 -3.62 12.48
C GLN A 41 0.70 -4.69 12.73
N ASN A 42 -0.29 -4.82 11.85
CA ASN A 42 -1.38 -5.79 12.02
C ASN A 42 -1.20 -7.01 11.10
N SER A 43 -0.70 -8.09 11.68
CA SER A 43 -0.41 -9.35 10.99
C SER A 43 -1.61 -9.94 10.22
N ALA A 44 -2.85 -9.64 10.63
CA ALA A 44 -4.05 -10.14 9.94
C ALA A 44 -4.26 -9.47 8.57
N PHE A 45 -3.78 -8.24 8.41
CA PHE A 45 -3.88 -7.47 7.17
C PHE A 45 -2.58 -7.47 6.38
N SER A 46 -1.45 -7.76 7.03
CA SER A 46 -0.16 -7.97 6.37
C SER A 46 -0.26 -9.01 5.26
N ASN A 47 -1.07 -10.06 5.40
CA ASN A 47 -1.22 -11.09 4.37
C ASN A 47 -2.34 -10.79 3.34
N ASN A 48 -2.88 -9.58 3.31
CA ASN A 48 -3.98 -9.24 2.41
C ASN A 48 -3.47 -8.64 1.09
N PRO A 49 -3.61 -9.34 -0.06
CA PRO A 49 -3.12 -8.88 -1.36
C PRO A 49 -3.67 -7.50 -1.74
N ASN A 50 -4.96 -7.25 -1.48
CA ASN A 50 -5.61 -6.00 -1.88
C ASN A 50 -5.04 -4.79 -1.12
N LEU A 51 -4.77 -4.93 0.18
CA LEU A 51 -4.22 -3.85 1.00
C LEU A 51 -2.76 -3.59 0.68
N GLN A 52 -1.98 -4.64 0.42
CA GLN A 52 -0.60 -4.47 -0.02
C GLN A 52 -0.52 -3.79 -1.39
N ASN A 53 -1.34 -4.22 -2.36
CA ASN A 53 -1.43 -3.58 -3.68
C ASN A 53 -1.75 -2.10 -3.51
N LEU A 54 -2.77 -1.78 -2.72
CA LEU A 54 -3.18 -0.41 -2.50
C LEU A 54 -2.09 0.44 -1.83
N LEU A 55 -1.39 -0.09 -0.83
CA LEU A 55 -0.27 0.61 -0.16
C LEU A 55 0.82 0.94 -1.19
N ILE A 56 1.24 -0.04 -1.98
CA ILE A 56 2.29 0.15 -2.98
C ILE A 56 1.82 1.13 -4.06
N LEU A 57 0.61 0.97 -4.60
CA LEU A 57 0.07 1.84 -5.65
C LEU A 57 -0.07 3.29 -5.20
N THR A 58 -0.45 3.50 -3.94
CA THR A 58 -0.54 4.86 -3.39
C THR A 58 0.86 5.43 -3.18
N ALA A 59 1.81 4.63 -2.68
CA ALA A 59 3.20 5.03 -2.54
C ALA A 59 3.83 5.38 -3.89
N ILE A 60 3.61 4.60 -4.95
CA ILE A 60 4.09 4.91 -6.31
C ILE A 60 3.65 6.31 -6.74
N LYS A 61 2.40 6.69 -6.44
CA LYS A 61 1.84 7.99 -6.82
C LYS A 61 2.24 9.16 -5.92
N ALA A 62 2.43 8.94 -4.63
CA ALA A 62 2.62 10.02 -3.66
C ALA A 62 4.03 10.08 -3.05
N ASP A 63 4.70 8.94 -2.89
CA ASP A 63 6.05 8.82 -2.32
C ASP A 63 6.78 7.57 -2.85
N PRO A 64 7.37 7.64 -4.06
CA PRO A 64 8.00 6.48 -4.70
C PRO A 64 9.22 5.96 -3.93
N SER A 65 9.89 6.82 -3.16
CA SER A 65 11.07 6.46 -2.36
C SER A 65 10.81 5.30 -1.38
N ARG A 66 9.55 5.09 -0.95
CA ARG A 66 9.16 4.02 -0.03
C ARG A 66 8.70 2.74 -0.72
N VAL A 67 8.40 2.79 -2.01
CA VAL A 67 7.89 1.65 -2.79
C VAL A 67 8.83 0.46 -2.69
N MET A 68 10.13 0.71 -2.78
CA MET A 68 11.14 -0.35 -2.71
C MET A 68 11.18 -1.04 -1.34
N ASP A 69 10.98 -0.31 -0.23
CA ASP A 69 10.88 -0.91 1.12
C ASP A 69 9.66 -1.82 1.21
N TYR A 70 8.51 -1.35 0.69
CA TYR A 70 7.29 -2.13 0.65
C TYR A 70 7.44 -3.38 -0.20
N VAL A 71 7.97 -3.28 -1.43
CA VAL A 71 8.23 -4.43 -2.31
C VAL A 71 9.12 -5.48 -1.64
N ASN A 72 10.13 -5.05 -0.88
CA ASN A 72 11.03 -5.97 -0.19
C ASN A 72 10.33 -6.67 0.99
N ARG A 73 9.51 -5.94 1.77
CA ARG A 73 8.87 -6.45 2.99
C ARG A 73 7.55 -7.17 2.76
N LEU A 74 6.88 -6.89 1.65
CA LEU A 74 5.58 -7.42 1.29
C LEU A 74 5.76 -8.54 0.26
N ASP A 75 4.94 -9.59 0.35
CA ASP A 75 5.04 -10.77 -0.52
C ASP A 75 3.67 -11.26 -1.02
N ALA A 76 2.57 -10.68 -0.52
CA ALA A 76 1.22 -11.09 -0.87
C ALA A 76 0.61 -10.25 -1.99
N PHE A 77 1.28 -9.18 -2.44
CA PHE A 77 0.80 -8.28 -3.48
C PHE A 77 0.87 -8.93 -4.87
N ASN A 78 0.18 -8.34 -5.85
CA ASN A 78 0.17 -8.85 -7.21
C ASN A 78 1.39 -8.32 -7.99
N GLY A 79 2.46 -9.11 -8.04
CA GLY A 79 3.70 -8.78 -8.75
C GLY A 79 3.51 -8.23 -10.16
N PRO A 80 2.87 -8.94 -11.10
CA PRO A 80 2.68 -8.46 -12.47
C PRO A 80 1.91 -7.14 -12.56
N GLU A 81 0.77 -7.00 -11.86
CA GLU A 81 0.00 -5.74 -11.90
C GLU A 81 0.78 -4.56 -11.30
N VAL A 82 1.39 -4.75 -10.12
CA VAL A 82 2.14 -3.69 -9.44
C VAL A 82 3.41 -3.35 -10.22
N GLY A 83 4.07 -4.34 -10.81
CA GLY A 83 5.26 -4.17 -11.65
C GLY A 83 4.96 -3.38 -12.92
N GLU A 84 3.86 -3.66 -13.61
CA GLU A 84 3.42 -2.88 -14.77
C GLU A 84 3.14 -1.42 -14.40
N ILE A 85 2.48 -1.19 -13.25
CA ILE A 85 2.17 0.18 -12.80
C ILE A 85 3.44 0.93 -12.38
N ALA A 86 4.37 0.28 -11.70
CA ALA A 86 5.67 0.85 -11.35
C ALA A 86 6.46 1.24 -12.62
N ALA A 87 6.54 0.36 -13.61
CA ALA A 87 7.20 0.63 -14.88
C ALA A 87 6.53 1.79 -15.64
N GLY A 88 5.21 1.90 -15.58
CA GLY A 88 4.44 3.01 -16.17
C GLY A 88 4.65 4.36 -15.49
N ASN A 89 5.13 4.38 -14.23
CA ASN A 89 5.48 5.59 -13.49
C ASN A 89 7.00 5.86 -13.49
N GLU A 90 7.74 5.28 -14.44
CA GLU A 90 9.21 5.44 -14.57
C GLU A 90 10.02 4.86 -13.38
N LEU A 91 9.38 4.04 -12.53
CA LEU A 91 10.02 3.34 -11.41
C LEU A 91 10.56 1.98 -11.87
N TYR A 92 11.51 2.03 -12.81
CA TYR A 92 12.05 0.82 -13.45
C TYR A 92 12.81 -0.09 -12.48
N GLU A 93 13.48 0.47 -11.46
CA GLU A 93 14.22 -0.30 -10.46
C GLU A 93 13.28 -1.11 -9.58
N GLU A 94 12.23 -0.48 -9.03
CA GLU A 94 11.20 -1.16 -8.25
C GLU A 94 10.43 -2.16 -9.11
N ALA A 95 10.03 -1.78 -10.32
CA ALA A 95 9.38 -2.70 -11.25
C ALA A 95 10.23 -3.95 -11.49
N PHE A 96 11.53 -3.78 -11.75
CA PHE A 96 12.44 -4.89 -11.96
C PHE A 96 12.58 -5.77 -10.71
N ALA A 97 12.68 -5.17 -9.52
CA ALA A 97 12.72 -5.91 -8.26
C ALA A 97 11.44 -6.73 -8.03
N ILE A 98 10.27 -6.16 -8.35
CA ILE A 98 8.98 -6.85 -8.29
C ILE A 98 8.97 -8.02 -9.27
N PHE A 99 9.24 -7.79 -10.55
CA PHE A 99 9.24 -8.86 -11.55
C PHE A 99 10.19 -9.99 -11.17
N LYS A 100 11.40 -9.65 -10.71
CA LYS A 100 12.39 -10.64 -10.24
C LYS A 100 11.92 -11.43 -9.01
N LYS A 101 11.08 -10.84 -8.16
CA LYS A 101 10.55 -11.49 -6.96
C LYS A 101 9.40 -12.45 -7.27
N PHE A 102 8.70 -12.23 -8.37
CA PHE A 102 7.53 -13.00 -8.82
C PHE A 102 7.78 -13.89 -10.06
N ASP A 103 9.02 -13.94 -10.55
CA ASP A 103 9.54 -14.91 -11.54
C ASP A 103 9.88 -16.25 -10.88
#